data_AF-A0A5B8M2Q0-F1
#
_entry.id   AF-A0A5B8M2Q0-F1
#
_cell.length_a   1.000
_cell.length_b   1.000
_cell.length_c   1.000
_cell.angle_alpha   90.00
_cell.angle_beta   90.00
_cell.angle_gamma   90.00
#
_symmetry.space_group_name_H-M   'P 1'
#
loop_
_entity.id
_entity.type
_entity.pdbx_description
1 polymer ?
#
loop_
_entity_poly.entity_id
_entity_poly.type
_entity_poly.pdbx_seq_one_letter_code
_entity_poly.pdbx_strand_id
1 'polypeptide(L)'
;MSAKSEDRAGQQSAAPNEDEEHRSATRGGLYLTIGMLAVGAILVIYAAVMLGAQLVLATHSATTAATVVGYSRHLEGAGHGGCGGWAYDPHVAFVTSKGMKATATVSNVQICTAPSRGATLQIRYDTGNPSQAQITDWFTNWGGPLIWGVIGLVIIWWGLGTPPFGRPSRAKPIVEATPVVQESNNQRKKRLQREYAARAQERSSDPELRRYAQERMQESRRTHPEQRDSGGE
;
A
#
# COMPACT_ATOMS: atom_id res chain seq x y z
N MET A 1 17.29 86.52 10.77
CA MET A 1 16.15 85.89 10.07
C MET A 1 16.70 84.84 9.11
N SER A 2 16.60 83.56 9.45
CA SER A 2 16.70 82.45 8.50
C SER A 2 16.12 81.22 9.18
N ALA A 3 14.95 80.78 8.70
CA ALA A 3 14.20 79.69 9.27
C ALA A 3 14.70 78.35 8.69
N LYS A 4 14.94 77.40 9.59
CA LYS A 4 15.47 76.07 9.36
C LYS A 4 14.33 75.17 8.88
N SER A 5 14.42 74.67 7.65
CA SER A 5 13.44 73.75 7.05
C SER A 5 13.52 72.37 7.70
N GLU A 6 12.39 71.91 8.24
CA GLU A 6 12.18 70.58 8.80
C GLU A 6 12.23 69.50 7.70
N ASP A 7 13.25 68.63 7.79
CA ASP A 7 13.26 67.32 7.15
C ASP A 7 12.22 66.41 7.81
N ARG A 8 11.01 66.38 7.25
CA ARG A 8 10.06 65.26 7.46
C ARG A 8 10.35 64.17 6.42
N ALA A 9 11.37 63.38 6.70
CA ALA A 9 11.53 62.07 6.07
C ALA A 9 10.34 61.18 6.49
N GLY A 10 9.36 61.06 5.58
CA GLY A 10 8.23 60.15 5.72
C GLY A 10 8.72 58.71 5.74
N GLN A 11 8.83 58.15 6.94
CA GLN A 11 9.05 56.74 7.16
C GLN A 11 7.74 55.99 6.90
N GLN A 12 7.40 55.81 5.62
CA GLN A 12 6.38 54.87 5.17
C GLN A 12 6.85 53.47 5.57
N SER A 13 6.31 52.96 6.69
CA SER A 13 6.34 51.53 7.00
C SER A 13 5.66 50.79 5.86
N ALA A 14 6.46 50.24 4.95
CA ALA A 14 6.01 49.28 3.97
C ALA A 14 5.45 48.09 4.75
N ALA A 15 4.12 47.97 4.79
CA ALA A 15 3.47 46.78 5.29
C ALA A 15 4.03 45.57 4.51
N PRO A 16 4.42 44.49 5.19
CA PRO A 16 4.90 43.29 4.51
C PRO A 16 3.80 42.80 3.56
N ASN A 17 4.15 42.69 2.27
CA ASN A 17 3.25 42.24 1.21
C ASN A 17 2.86 40.77 1.46
N GLU A 18 1.74 40.55 2.15
CA GLU A 18 1.12 39.22 2.34
C GLU A 18 0.84 38.49 1.00
N ASP A 19 0.83 39.25 -0.11
CA ASP A 19 0.66 38.75 -1.47
C ASP A 19 1.86 37.92 -2.01
N GLU A 20 3.07 38.10 -1.47
CA GLU A 20 4.24 37.32 -1.90
C GLU A 20 4.28 35.91 -1.28
N GLU A 21 3.79 35.76 -0.05
CA GLU A 21 3.81 34.47 0.65
C GLU A 21 2.90 33.44 -0.03
N HIS A 22 1.71 33.86 -0.47
CA HIS A 22 0.77 33.00 -1.21
C HIS A 22 1.29 32.54 -2.59
N ARG A 23 2.15 33.32 -3.26
CA ARG A 23 2.71 32.94 -4.57
C ARG A 23 3.81 31.88 -4.45
N SER A 24 4.53 31.83 -3.34
CA SER A 24 5.59 30.84 -3.11
C SER A 24 5.03 29.43 -2.86
N ALA A 25 3.95 29.32 -2.08
CA ALA A 25 3.30 28.04 -1.76
C ALA A 25 2.69 27.36 -3.01
N THR A 26 2.23 28.15 -3.98
CA THR A 26 1.56 27.62 -5.17
C THR A 26 2.54 27.00 -6.18
N ARG A 27 3.79 27.48 -6.24
CA ARG A 27 4.81 26.95 -7.17
C ARG A 27 5.36 25.59 -6.74
N GLY A 28 5.56 25.38 -5.45
CA GLY A 28 6.07 24.10 -4.92
C GLY A 28 5.15 22.91 -5.25
N GLY A 29 3.83 23.11 -5.16
CA GLY A 29 2.86 22.08 -5.51
C GLY A 29 2.92 21.65 -6.99
N LEU A 30 3.08 22.61 -7.91
CA LEU A 30 3.10 22.33 -9.34
C LEU A 30 4.28 21.42 -9.75
N TYR A 31 5.48 21.68 -9.24
CA TYR A 31 6.66 20.87 -9.57
C TYR A 31 6.53 19.43 -9.05
N LEU A 32 5.93 19.24 -7.87
CA LEU A 32 5.69 17.91 -7.32
C LEU A 32 4.70 17.13 -8.19
N THR A 33 3.63 17.79 -8.65
CA THR A 33 2.65 17.18 -9.55
C THR A 33 3.26 16.78 -10.89
N ILE A 34 4.02 17.69 -11.52
CA ILE A 34 4.72 17.42 -12.78
C ILE A 34 5.72 16.27 -12.62
N GLY A 35 6.46 16.26 -11.50
CA GLY A 35 7.42 15.19 -11.18
C GLY A 35 6.75 13.82 -11.08
N MET A 36 5.63 13.71 -10.36
CA MET A 36 4.87 12.46 -10.26
C MET A 36 4.35 11.98 -11.61
N LEU A 37 3.78 12.89 -12.42
CA LEU A 37 3.30 12.56 -13.76
C LEU A 37 4.43 12.06 -14.67
N ALA A 38 5.60 12.70 -14.62
CA ALA A 38 6.76 12.29 -15.40
C ALA A 38 7.24 10.88 -15.01
N VAL A 39 7.36 10.60 -13.70
CA VAL A 39 7.75 9.27 -13.20
C VAL A 39 6.74 8.20 -13.63
N GLY A 40 5.45 8.47 -13.44
CA GLY A 40 4.40 7.53 -13.86
C GLY A 40 4.40 7.28 -15.37
N ALA A 41 4.58 8.32 -16.18
CA ALA A 41 4.67 8.19 -17.64
C ALA A 41 5.87 7.35 -18.08
N ILE A 42 7.04 7.53 -17.46
CA ILE A 42 8.23 6.73 -17.74
C ILE A 42 7.98 5.24 -17.46
N LEU A 43 7.33 4.90 -16.33
CA LEU A 43 6.99 3.51 -16.00
C LEU A 43 6.00 2.89 -17.01
N VAL A 44 4.99 3.65 -17.45
CA VAL A 44 4.04 3.17 -18.47
C VAL A 44 4.73 2.96 -19.82
N ILE A 45 5.61 3.88 -20.24
CA ILE A 45 6.40 3.73 -21.48
C ILE A 45 7.30 2.51 -21.38
N TYR A 46 7.98 2.30 -20.25
CA TYR A 46 8.81 1.13 -20.02
C TYR A 46 8.02 -0.18 -20.12
N ALA A 47 6.85 -0.25 -19.48
CA ALA A 47 5.94 -1.39 -19.59
C ALA A 47 5.49 -1.63 -21.05
N ALA A 48 5.18 -0.57 -21.80
CA ALA A 48 4.80 -0.66 -23.21
C ALA A 48 5.95 -1.17 -24.10
N VAL A 49 7.19 -0.75 -23.85
CA VAL A 49 8.37 -1.25 -24.58
C VAL A 49 8.58 -2.73 -24.32
N MET A 50 8.51 -3.18 -23.05
CA MET A 50 8.58 -4.61 -22.73
C MET A 50 7.47 -5.41 -23.40
N LEU A 51 6.24 -4.89 -23.38
CA LEU A 51 5.09 -5.52 -24.04
C LEU A 51 5.29 -5.62 -25.54
N GLY A 52 5.80 -4.56 -26.18
CA GLY A 52 6.11 -4.54 -27.61
C GLY A 52 7.17 -5.57 -27.99
N ALA A 53 8.24 -5.69 -27.20
CA ALA A 53 9.25 -6.72 -27.39
C ALA A 53 8.64 -8.13 -27.31
N GLN A 54 7.78 -8.39 -26.31
CA GLN A 54 7.10 -9.67 -26.17
C GLN A 54 6.15 -9.97 -27.34
N LEU A 55 5.48 -8.94 -27.88
CA LEU A 55 4.60 -9.09 -29.05
C LEU A 55 5.38 -9.48 -30.31
N VAL A 56 6.54 -8.85 -30.55
CA VAL A 56 7.41 -9.20 -31.67
C VAL A 56 7.96 -10.62 -31.53
N LEU A 57 8.36 -11.03 -30.33
CA LEU A 57 8.73 -12.43 -30.10
C LEU A 57 7.54 -13.36 -30.33
N ALA A 58 6.34 -12.96 -29.90
CA ALA A 58 5.13 -13.75 -30.10
C ALA A 58 4.83 -13.99 -31.59
N THR A 59 5.04 -13.00 -32.47
CA THR A 59 4.78 -13.14 -33.91
C THR A 59 5.74 -14.10 -34.62
N HIS A 60 6.96 -14.26 -34.12
CA HIS A 60 7.95 -15.19 -34.68
C HIS A 60 8.00 -16.54 -33.96
N SER A 61 7.16 -16.71 -32.95
CA SER A 61 7.14 -17.92 -32.12
C SER A 61 5.92 -18.79 -32.38
N ALA A 62 6.07 -20.07 -32.12
CA ALA A 62 4.96 -21.00 -32.07
C ALA A 62 4.99 -21.80 -30.77
N THR A 63 3.81 -22.20 -30.30
CA THR A 63 3.65 -23.05 -29.12
C THR A 63 3.34 -24.47 -29.54
N THR A 64 3.93 -25.44 -28.85
CA THR A 64 3.71 -26.87 -29.13
C THR A 64 3.99 -27.71 -27.90
N ALA A 65 3.36 -28.88 -27.86
CA ALA A 65 3.63 -29.87 -26.83
C ALA A 65 4.98 -30.55 -27.13
N ALA A 66 5.83 -30.60 -26.12
CA ALA A 66 7.14 -31.25 -26.18
C ALA A 66 7.24 -32.37 -25.15
N THR A 67 7.99 -33.40 -25.48
CA THR A 67 8.22 -34.55 -24.61
C THR A 67 9.64 -34.49 -24.04
N VAL A 68 9.80 -34.62 -22.74
CA VAL A 68 11.11 -34.68 -22.08
C VAL A 68 11.81 -35.98 -22.48
N VAL A 69 12.95 -35.87 -23.17
CA VAL A 69 13.78 -37.00 -23.58
C VAL A 69 14.99 -37.20 -22.66
N GLY A 70 15.39 -36.17 -21.95
CA GLY A 70 16.50 -36.20 -20.99
C GLY A 70 16.63 -34.89 -20.24
N TYR A 71 17.75 -34.72 -19.55
CA TYR A 71 18.12 -33.47 -18.90
C TYR A 71 19.64 -33.40 -18.72
N SER A 72 20.18 -32.18 -18.73
CA SER A 72 21.51 -31.90 -18.19
C SER A 72 21.38 -31.45 -16.74
N ARG A 73 22.41 -31.70 -15.94
CA ARG A 73 22.49 -31.19 -14.56
C ARG A 73 23.67 -30.24 -14.46
N HIS A 74 23.52 -29.17 -13.72
CA HIS A 74 24.60 -28.26 -13.39
C HIS A 74 24.57 -27.92 -11.90
N LEU A 75 25.74 -27.68 -11.32
CA LEU A 75 25.84 -27.20 -9.95
C LEU A 75 25.42 -25.75 -9.91
N GLU A 76 24.55 -25.42 -8.97
CA GLU A 76 24.09 -24.08 -8.73
C GLU A 76 24.49 -23.65 -7.31
N GLY A 77 24.94 -22.41 -7.18
CA GLY A 77 25.36 -21.86 -5.89
C GLY A 77 24.20 -21.82 -4.88
N ALA A 78 24.52 -21.89 -3.58
CA ALA A 78 23.55 -21.81 -2.48
C ALA A 78 22.97 -20.40 -2.24
N GLY A 79 22.85 -19.58 -3.28
CA GLY A 79 22.32 -18.21 -3.20
C GLY A 79 20.81 -18.17 -2.97
N HIS A 80 20.30 -17.00 -2.56
CA HIS A 80 18.86 -16.76 -2.41
C HIS A 80 18.14 -16.90 -3.76
N GLY A 81 17.27 -17.91 -3.87
CA GLY A 81 16.52 -18.24 -5.09
C GLY A 81 17.07 -19.42 -5.89
N GLY A 82 18.24 -19.95 -5.50
CA GLY A 82 18.89 -21.12 -6.12
C GLY A 82 18.24 -22.46 -5.74
N CYS A 83 18.53 -23.53 -6.48
CA CYS A 83 18.16 -24.90 -6.08
C CYS A 83 18.96 -25.46 -4.89
N GLY A 84 19.92 -24.70 -4.35
CA GLY A 84 20.72 -25.09 -3.18
C GLY A 84 21.61 -26.31 -3.43
N GLY A 85 21.98 -26.58 -4.69
CA GLY A 85 22.76 -27.75 -5.06
C GLY A 85 22.75 -28.00 -6.56
N TRP A 86 21.82 -28.82 -7.04
CA TRP A 86 21.71 -29.18 -8.45
C TRP A 86 20.49 -28.55 -9.09
N ALA A 87 20.69 -27.95 -10.27
CA ALA A 87 19.63 -27.55 -11.17
C ALA A 87 19.65 -28.43 -12.42
N TYR A 88 18.48 -28.59 -13.03
CA TYR A 88 18.25 -29.49 -14.15
C TYR A 88 17.68 -28.73 -15.36
N ASP A 89 18.32 -28.86 -16.51
CA ASP A 89 17.82 -28.31 -17.78
C ASP A 89 17.24 -29.45 -18.63
N PRO A 90 15.92 -29.53 -18.84
CA PRO A 90 15.33 -30.59 -19.63
C PRO A 90 15.72 -30.47 -21.11
N HIS A 91 16.08 -31.62 -21.69
CA HIS A 91 16.13 -31.82 -23.12
C HIS A 91 14.76 -32.31 -23.58
N VAL A 92 14.14 -31.56 -24.48
CA VAL A 92 12.80 -31.86 -24.99
C VAL A 92 12.83 -32.14 -26.48
N ALA A 93 12.00 -33.08 -26.93
CA ALA A 93 11.75 -33.37 -28.33
C ALA A 93 10.33 -32.96 -28.69
N PHE A 94 10.16 -32.33 -29.84
CA PHE A 94 8.87 -31.83 -30.30
C PHE A 94 8.79 -31.77 -31.82
N VAL A 95 7.57 -31.54 -32.31
CA VAL A 95 7.32 -31.32 -33.74
C VAL A 95 6.98 -29.85 -33.94
N THR A 96 7.72 -29.21 -34.84
CA THR A 96 7.47 -27.82 -35.24
C THR A 96 6.18 -27.71 -36.04
N SER A 97 5.64 -26.50 -36.17
CA SER A 97 4.50 -26.13 -37.02
C SER A 97 4.70 -26.50 -38.50
N LYS A 98 5.95 -26.70 -38.94
CA LYS A 98 6.30 -27.18 -40.29
C LYS A 98 6.41 -28.71 -40.38
N GLY A 99 6.07 -29.45 -39.31
CA GLY A 99 6.18 -30.91 -39.24
C GLY A 99 7.59 -31.46 -39.00
N MET A 100 8.60 -30.60 -38.85
CA MET A 100 9.97 -31.05 -38.58
C MET A 100 10.13 -31.46 -37.12
N LYS A 101 10.80 -32.60 -36.87
CA LYS A 101 11.21 -33.02 -35.53
C LYS A 101 12.40 -32.17 -35.08
N ALA A 102 12.29 -31.57 -33.90
CA ALA A 102 13.33 -30.75 -33.31
C ALA A 102 13.61 -31.19 -31.86
N THR A 103 14.79 -30.84 -31.37
CA THR A 103 15.16 -30.98 -29.96
C THR A 103 15.68 -29.65 -29.45
N ALA A 104 15.44 -29.37 -28.19
CA ALA A 104 15.92 -28.16 -27.53
C ALA A 104 16.25 -28.46 -26.07
N THR A 105 17.21 -27.69 -25.54
CA THR A 105 17.51 -27.66 -24.11
C THR A 105 16.82 -26.44 -23.53
N VAL A 106 15.98 -26.65 -22.54
CA VAL A 106 15.24 -25.57 -21.90
C VAL A 106 15.96 -25.16 -20.63
N SER A 107 16.63 -24.01 -20.65
CA SER A 107 17.39 -23.48 -19.51
C SER A 107 16.82 -22.18 -18.93
N ASN A 108 15.64 -21.75 -19.41
CA ASN A 108 15.02 -20.49 -18.96
C ASN A 108 14.17 -20.63 -17.69
N VAL A 109 14.03 -21.86 -17.18
CA VAL A 109 13.31 -22.15 -15.95
C VAL A 109 14.23 -22.95 -15.06
N GLN A 110 14.28 -22.52 -13.81
CA GLN A 110 15.03 -23.19 -12.79
C GLN A 110 14.23 -24.38 -12.24
N ILE A 111 14.74 -25.58 -12.47
CA ILE A 111 14.08 -26.81 -12.05
C ILE A 111 15.00 -27.53 -11.05
N CYS A 112 14.57 -27.56 -9.78
CA CYS A 112 15.35 -28.15 -8.69
C CYS A 112 15.11 -29.64 -8.49
N THR A 113 14.26 -30.24 -9.32
CA THR A 113 13.94 -31.67 -9.29
C THR A 113 14.12 -32.24 -10.69
N ALA A 114 14.76 -33.40 -10.78
CA ALA A 114 14.99 -34.04 -12.08
C ALA A 114 13.63 -34.28 -12.80
N PRO A 115 13.45 -33.78 -14.03
CA PRO A 115 12.22 -33.96 -14.77
C PRO A 115 12.08 -35.42 -15.24
N SER A 116 10.85 -35.94 -15.16
CA SER A 116 10.53 -37.30 -15.62
C SER A 116 10.65 -37.40 -17.14
N ARG A 117 11.40 -38.39 -17.64
CA ARG A 117 11.41 -38.72 -19.07
C ARG A 117 10.01 -39.15 -19.52
N GLY A 118 9.62 -38.72 -20.71
CA GLY A 118 8.27 -38.94 -21.25
C GLY A 118 7.23 -37.93 -20.78
N ALA A 119 7.55 -37.06 -19.80
CA ALA A 119 6.64 -35.99 -19.40
C ALA A 119 6.39 -35.02 -20.56
N THR A 120 5.14 -34.57 -20.70
CA THR A 120 4.75 -33.57 -21.69
C THR A 120 4.78 -32.18 -21.07
N LEU A 121 5.40 -31.23 -21.76
CA LEU A 121 5.51 -29.82 -21.37
C LEU A 121 5.05 -28.94 -22.53
N GLN A 122 4.47 -27.79 -22.23
CA GLN A 122 4.21 -26.77 -23.24
C GLN A 122 5.44 -25.88 -23.39
N ILE A 123 5.91 -25.75 -24.62
CA ILE A 123 7.05 -24.88 -24.96
C ILE A 123 6.65 -23.87 -26.02
N ARG A 124 7.34 -22.74 -26.01
CA ARG A 124 7.38 -21.78 -27.11
C ARG A 124 8.76 -21.83 -27.74
N TYR A 125 8.80 -21.89 -29.06
CA TYR A 125 10.06 -21.89 -29.81
C TYR A 125 10.01 -20.84 -30.92
N ASP A 126 11.18 -20.32 -31.28
CA ASP A 126 11.33 -19.46 -32.45
C ASP A 126 11.22 -20.31 -33.73
N THR A 127 10.30 -19.93 -34.63
CA THR A 127 10.07 -20.63 -35.89
C THR A 127 11.28 -20.58 -36.86
N GLY A 128 12.17 -19.60 -36.71
CA GLY A 128 13.43 -19.50 -37.44
C GLY A 128 14.57 -20.30 -36.78
N ASN A 129 14.52 -20.49 -35.46
CA ASN A 129 15.52 -21.25 -34.72
C ASN A 129 14.88 -22.11 -33.60
N PRO A 130 14.41 -23.33 -33.91
CA PRO A 130 13.69 -24.16 -32.95
C PRO A 130 14.57 -24.68 -31.80
N SER A 131 15.90 -24.56 -31.89
CA SER A 131 16.79 -24.94 -30.78
C SER A 131 16.64 -24.04 -29.55
N GLN A 132 16.13 -22.81 -29.73
CA GLN A 132 15.86 -21.85 -28.66
C GLN A 132 14.41 -21.99 -28.14
N ALA A 133 14.04 -23.20 -27.72
CA ALA A 133 12.77 -23.40 -27.06
C ALA A 133 12.81 -22.98 -25.59
N GLN A 134 11.72 -22.38 -25.12
CA GLN A 134 11.55 -21.92 -23.76
C GLN A 134 10.24 -22.44 -23.19
N ILE A 135 10.22 -22.80 -21.90
CA ILE A 135 8.96 -23.01 -21.19
C ILE A 135 8.29 -21.64 -21.03
N THR A 136 7.03 -21.55 -21.44
CA THR A 136 6.23 -20.35 -21.24
C THR A 136 5.40 -20.47 -19.99
N ASP A 137 5.69 -19.59 -19.04
CA ASP A 137 4.73 -19.23 -18.02
C ASP A 137 4.03 -17.92 -18.44
N TRP A 138 2.72 -17.88 -18.26
CA TRP A 138 1.94 -16.66 -18.46
C TRP A 138 2.49 -15.52 -17.60
N PHE A 139 2.86 -15.80 -16.35
CA PHE A 139 3.35 -14.78 -15.44
C PHE A 139 4.71 -14.23 -15.87
N THR A 140 5.60 -15.06 -16.41
CA THR A 140 6.90 -14.61 -16.93
C THR A 140 6.75 -13.69 -18.15
N ASN A 141 5.74 -13.93 -19.00
CA ASN A 141 5.52 -13.12 -20.19
C ASN A 141 4.75 -11.82 -19.91
N TRP A 142 3.74 -11.85 -19.04
CA TRP A 142 2.80 -10.74 -18.84
C TRP A 142 2.94 -10.06 -17.48
N GLY A 143 3.45 -10.75 -16.45
CA GLY A 143 3.51 -10.25 -15.09
C GLY A 143 4.35 -8.99 -14.95
N GLY A 144 5.56 -8.97 -15.52
CA GLY A 144 6.43 -7.80 -15.50
C GLY A 144 5.76 -6.55 -16.10
N PRO A 145 5.39 -6.57 -17.41
CA PRO A 145 4.73 -5.44 -18.04
C PRO A 145 3.46 -4.98 -17.33
N LEU A 146 2.61 -5.92 -16.86
CA LEU A 146 1.37 -5.58 -16.16
C LEU A 146 1.64 -4.90 -14.82
N ILE A 147 2.56 -5.42 -14.00
CA ILE A 147 2.90 -4.83 -12.70
C ILE A 147 3.42 -3.40 -12.89
N TRP A 148 4.41 -3.21 -13.77
CA TRP A 148 4.98 -1.89 -14.02
C TRP A 148 3.97 -0.91 -14.63
N GLY A 149 3.14 -1.39 -15.55
CA GLY A 149 2.06 -0.60 -16.15
C GLY A 149 1.03 -0.13 -15.11
N VAL A 150 0.57 -1.03 -14.24
CA VAL A 150 -0.39 -0.71 -13.17
C VAL A 150 0.20 0.29 -12.17
N ILE A 151 1.44 0.08 -11.73
CA ILE A 151 2.12 1.02 -10.81
C ILE A 151 2.22 2.41 -11.45
N GLY A 152 2.67 2.49 -12.71
CA GLY A 152 2.76 3.76 -13.44
C GLY A 152 1.41 4.48 -13.55
N LEU A 153 0.34 3.74 -13.87
CA LEU A 153 -1.01 4.29 -13.95
C LEU A 153 -1.54 4.80 -12.61
N VAL A 154 -1.26 4.10 -11.50
CA VAL A 154 -1.64 4.55 -10.16
C VAL A 154 -0.95 5.86 -9.79
N ILE A 155 0.35 6.00 -10.13
CA ILE A 155 1.10 7.23 -9.88
C ILE A 155 0.54 8.39 -10.71
N ILE A 156 0.23 8.15 -12.00
CA ILE A 156 -0.41 9.17 -12.86
C ILE A 156 -1.75 9.59 -12.29
N TRP A 157 -2.59 8.63 -11.88
CA TRP A 157 -3.89 8.91 -11.27
C TRP A 157 -3.71 9.83 -10.06
N TRP A 158 -2.82 9.48 -9.12
CA TRP A 158 -2.55 10.32 -7.94
C TRP A 158 -2.04 11.72 -8.32
N GLY A 159 -1.17 11.81 -9.32
CA GLY A 159 -0.66 13.08 -9.84
C GLY A 159 -1.75 13.97 -10.45
N LEU A 160 -2.83 13.41 -11.01
CA LEU A 160 -3.94 14.19 -11.54
C LEU A 160 -4.82 14.86 -10.46
N GLY A 161 -4.56 14.60 -9.17
CA GLY A 161 -5.28 15.24 -8.07
C GLY A 161 -6.75 14.82 -7.98
N THR A 162 -7.11 13.68 -8.59
CA THR A 162 -8.41 13.03 -8.41
C THR A 162 -8.30 12.08 -7.21
N PRO A 163 -8.73 12.50 -6.00
CA PRO A 163 -8.76 11.57 -4.88
C PRO A 163 -9.66 10.39 -5.28
N PRO A 164 -9.21 9.12 -5.08
CA PRO A 164 -9.98 7.95 -5.48
C PRO A 164 -11.32 7.85 -4.74
N PHE A 165 -11.43 8.56 -3.62
CA PHE A 165 -12.66 8.74 -2.86
C PHE A 165 -13.18 10.14 -3.17
N GLY A 166 -14.31 10.18 -3.90
CA GLY A 166 -14.90 11.40 -4.41
C GLY A 166 -14.88 12.52 -3.38
N ARG A 167 -14.52 13.73 -3.83
CA ARG A 167 -14.63 14.95 -3.03
C ARG A 167 -15.97 14.86 -2.28
N PRO A 168 -15.99 14.84 -0.93
CA PRO A 168 -17.25 14.77 -0.21
C PRO A 168 -18.07 15.91 -0.76
N SER A 169 -19.21 15.59 -1.38
CA SER A 169 -20.10 16.58 -1.95
C SER A 169 -20.33 17.60 -0.86
N ARG A 170 -19.78 18.81 -1.04
CA ARG A 170 -19.95 19.91 -0.09
C ARG A 170 -21.46 20.00 0.09
N ALA A 171 -21.95 19.51 1.22
CA ALA A 171 -23.37 19.52 1.51
C ALA A 171 -23.80 20.97 1.29
N LYS A 172 -24.79 21.18 0.40
CA LYS A 172 -25.35 22.51 0.19
C LYS A 172 -25.61 23.08 1.58
N PRO A 173 -25.13 24.30 1.90
CA PRO A 173 -25.47 24.91 3.18
C PRO A 173 -26.99 24.86 3.27
N ILE A 174 -27.50 24.11 4.23
CA ILE A 174 -28.92 24.12 4.56
C ILE A 174 -29.16 25.56 4.99
N VAL A 175 -29.82 26.29 4.09
CA VAL A 175 -30.47 27.56 4.38
C VAL A 175 -31.42 27.28 5.54
N GLU A 176 -31.42 28.20 6.51
CA GLU A 176 -32.33 28.29 7.65
C GLU A 176 -31.87 27.62 8.96
N ALA A 177 -30.83 28.23 9.54
CA ALA A 177 -30.54 28.09 10.96
C ALA A 177 -31.66 28.77 11.77
N THR A 178 -32.54 27.97 12.37
CA THR A 178 -33.05 28.32 13.70
C THR A 178 -31.83 28.57 14.58
N PRO A 179 -31.72 29.66 15.36
CA PRO A 179 -30.61 29.84 16.28
C PRO A 179 -30.68 28.73 17.32
N VAL A 180 -29.95 27.64 17.07
CA VAL A 180 -29.56 26.70 18.11
C VAL A 180 -28.72 27.54 19.05
N VAL A 181 -29.32 27.96 20.16
CA VAL A 181 -28.61 28.55 21.29
C VAL A 181 -27.47 27.61 21.57
N GLN A 182 -26.26 28.04 21.19
CA GLN A 182 -25.03 27.30 21.38
C GLN A 182 -24.73 27.40 22.87
N GLU A 183 -25.49 26.64 23.66
CA GLU A 183 -25.29 26.49 25.09
C GLU A 183 -23.84 26.07 25.26
N SER A 184 -23.02 26.98 25.80
CA SER A 184 -21.58 26.77 25.80
C SER A 184 -21.28 25.42 26.45
N ASN A 185 -20.32 24.67 25.91
CA ASN A 185 -19.93 23.37 26.47
C ASN A 185 -19.66 23.43 27.99
N ASN A 186 -19.32 24.62 28.51
CA ASN A 186 -19.16 24.90 29.93
C ASN A 186 -20.49 24.89 30.71
N GLN A 187 -21.60 25.39 30.16
CA GLN A 187 -22.92 25.30 30.79
C GLN A 187 -23.44 23.87 30.82
N ARG A 188 -23.27 23.11 29.72
CA ARG A 188 -23.63 21.69 29.68
C ARG A 188 -22.87 20.86 30.73
N LYS A 189 -21.56 21.10 30.89
CA LYS A 189 -20.75 20.45 31.93
C LYS A 189 -21.24 20.78 33.35
N LYS A 190 -21.57 22.05 33.63
CA LYS A 190 -22.09 22.47 34.94
C LYS A 190 -23.44 21.83 35.26
N ARG A 191 -24.33 21.72 34.27
CA ARG A 191 -25.64 21.07 34.45
C ARG A 191 -25.48 19.58 34.76
N LEU A 192 -24.64 18.87 34.00
CA LEU A 192 -24.35 17.47 34.24
C LEU A 192 -23.74 17.24 35.63
N GLN A 193 -22.77 18.06 36.06
CA GLN A 193 -22.19 17.94 37.40
C GLN A 193 -23.23 18.09 38.52
N ARG A 194 -24.19 19.01 38.38
CA ARG A 194 -25.28 19.18 39.35
C ARG A 194 -26.21 17.97 39.38
N GLU A 195 -26.56 17.43 38.21
CA GLU A 195 -27.41 16.22 38.12
C GLU A 195 -26.72 14.99 38.73
N TYR A 196 -25.40 14.82 38.52
CA TYR A 196 -24.64 13.73 39.14
C TYR A 196 -24.55 13.88 40.66
N ALA A 197 -24.30 15.10 41.17
CA ALA A 197 -24.25 15.35 42.60
C ALA A 197 -25.60 15.07 43.29
N ALA A 198 -26.71 15.48 42.66
CA ALA A 198 -28.05 15.22 43.18
C ALA A 198 -28.36 13.72 43.24
N ARG A 199 -28.03 12.96 42.18
CA ARG A 199 -28.24 11.50 42.16
C ARG A 199 -27.34 10.74 43.14
N ALA A 200 -26.13 11.24 43.40
CA ALA A 200 -25.24 10.65 44.40
C ALA A 200 -25.81 10.81 45.83
N GLN A 201 -26.38 11.98 46.13
CA GLN A 201 -27.07 12.20 47.41
C GLN A 201 -28.28 11.27 47.55
N GLU A 202 -29.12 11.17 46.52
CA GLU A 202 -30.30 10.30 46.52
C GLU A 202 -29.95 8.81 46.74
N ARG A 203 -28.87 8.31 46.10
CA ARG A 203 -28.38 6.94 46.33
C ARG A 203 -27.80 6.73 47.73
N SER A 204 -27.20 7.75 48.34
CA SER A 204 -26.64 7.63 49.70
C SER A 204 -27.69 7.60 50.81
N SER A 205 -28.89 8.14 50.53
CA SER A 205 -30.04 8.11 51.44
C SER A 205 -30.86 6.84 51.35
N ASP A 206 -30.59 5.96 50.37
CA ASP A 206 -31.31 4.70 50.22
C ASP A 206 -30.89 3.69 51.32
N PRO A 207 -31.82 3.30 52.23
CA PRO A 207 -31.53 2.38 53.32
C PRO A 207 -31.18 0.97 52.85
N GLU A 208 -31.65 0.52 51.69
CA GLU A 208 -31.37 -0.81 51.15
C GLU A 208 -29.91 -0.89 50.66
N LEU A 209 -29.42 0.16 50.01
CA LEU A 209 -28.01 0.27 49.62
C LEU A 209 -27.06 0.28 50.84
N ARG A 210 -27.49 0.87 51.96
CA ARG A 210 -26.73 0.81 53.22
C ARG A 210 -26.66 -0.60 53.79
N ARG A 211 -27.77 -1.35 53.76
CA ARG A 211 -27.78 -2.76 54.19
C ARG A 211 -26.87 -3.60 53.31
N TYR A 212 -27.00 -3.48 51.99
CA TYR A 212 -26.17 -4.21 51.05
C TYR A 212 -24.67 -3.90 51.22
N ALA A 213 -24.30 -2.63 51.42
CA ALA A 213 -22.91 -2.25 51.69
C ALA A 213 -22.38 -2.84 53.02
N GLN A 214 -23.22 -2.89 54.06
CA GLN A 214 -22.86 -3.53 55.33
C GLN A 214 -22.70 -5.05 55.18
N GLU A 215 -23.60 -5.72 54.47
CA GLU A 215 -23.51 -7.15 54.19
C GLU A 215 -22.23 -7.47 53.42
N ARG A 216 -21.91 -6.70 52.38
CA ARG A 216 -20.67 -6.91 51.61
C ARG A 216 -19.41 -6.70 52.44
N MET A 217 -19.39 -5.72 53.35
CA MET A 217 -18.26 -5.54 54.27
C MET A 217 -18.13 -6.68 55.26
N GLN A 218 -19.24 -7.27 55.73
CA GLN A 218 -19.20 -8.46 56.58
C GLN A 218 -18.72 -9.69 55.80
N GLU A 219 -19.18 -9.87 54.56
CA GLU A 219 -18.78 -10.98 53.71
C GLU A 219 -17.29 -10.90 53.35
N SER A 220 -16.77 -9.70 53.04
CA SER A 220 -15.34 -9.51 52.80
C SER A 220 -14.46 -9.85 54.01
N ARG A 221 -14.93 -9.60 55.24
CA ARG A 221 -14.21 -10.05 56.46
C ARG A 221 -14.25 -11.55 56.66
N ARG A 222 -15.28 -12.24 56.14
CA ARG A 222 -15.36 -13.71 56.18
C ARG A 222 -14.44 -14.37 55.15
N THR A 223 -14.33 -13.81 53.96
CA THR A 223 -13.57 -14.41 52.86
C THR A 223 -12.07 -14.09 52.90
N HIS A 224 -11.67 -13.04 53.63
CA HIS A 224 -10.27 -12.77 53.97
C HIS A 224 -10.11 -12.73 55.48
N PRO A 225 -10.09 -13.90 56.17
CA PRO A 225 -9.65 -13.94 57.54
C PRO A 225 -8.20 -13.47 57.55
N GLU A 226 -8.01 -12.34 58.23
CA GLU A 226 -6.74 -11.73 58.61
C GLU A 226 -5.68 -12.83 58.77
N GLN A 227 -4.73 -12.86 57.83
CA GLN A 227 -3.62 -13.80 57.79
C GLN A 227 -2.78 -13.49 59.02
N ARG A 228 -3.16 -14.11 60.14
CA ARG A 228 -2.59 -13.87 61.46
C ARG A 228 -1.14 -14.29 61.35
N ASP A 229 -0.30 -13.28 61.41
CA ASP A 229 1.15 -13.32 61.35
C ASP A 229 1.66 -14.41 62.29
N SER A 230 1.98 -15.59 61.72
CA SER A 230 2.73 -16.63 62.40
C SER A 230 4.20 -16.25 62.32
N GLY A 231 4.55 -15.19 63.06
CA GLY A 231 5.90 -14.95 63.51
C GLY A 231 6.21 -15.95 64.62
N GLY A 232 6.98 -16.98 64.30
CA GLY A 232 7.38 -18.03 65.24
C GLY A 232 8.70 -18.65 64.80
N GLU A 233 9.77 -18.11 65.37
CA GLU A 233 11.08 -18.70 65.74
C GLU A 233 12.02 -19.24 64.66
#